data_AF-A0A7X5V4Z9-F1
#
_entry.id   AF-A0A7X5V4Z9-F1
#
_cell.length_a   1.000
_cell.length_b   1.000
_cell.length_c   1.000
_cell.angle_alpha   90.00
_cell.angle_beta   90.00
_cell.angle_gamma   90.00
#
_symmetry.space_group_name_H-M   'P 1'
#
loop_
_entity.id
_entity.type
_entity.pdbx_description
1 polymer ?
#
loop_
_entity_poly.entity_id
_entity_poly.type
_entity_poly.pdbx_seq_one_letter_code
_entity_poly.pdbx_strand_id
1 'polypeptide(L)'
;MPEPLHAVAVVDDQAAIERAHQAGQDAWWAYLAEVLGHLRLPCRSITPSEAAAPPDGVSVLVFPTAPDAGPSDELEQWVRDGGVLIVIGDPGPLSALAGVSTDGTVPDGHVVLADSPVWSSRPPVALHAVGGSRLTGEDVEVLARWDDDEAAAVTLHRLGAGSVLTYGVDVWQSIVRIQQGYAVTADGEPAADGTAPIDDDILKCEDGMVLSFERDRAMPPGEPELVPPYEHVYPPPSAVPMFDQPQADWWCSLFAQSLWWGIEQTGATVPWLWYWPSGVDAVAHMSHDSDQNVEADGRAALDAFAEAGVEVTWCHVFPGGYSPELYTEITAAGHENALHYNAMGDADLAQWGWPQMRAQYAWAQAVTGTEQIVSNKNHYTRWEGWTEFYTWCERLGIQIDESRGPSKQGDVGFTFGASHVSFPMAPAAEGNRFYDVLNLPLHTQDLAWAGHTAARDVILDGAQAVHGVAHFLFHGPHLNLRPPTRAACLEVAAEARRRGMPWWTATRINSWERSRRGVVLSVEPHPDGLAVRAQATDPVPGAAVLLAVPDAGTSPIVKEGEGSARAVVRFGRTFVELTADIVAGDNRWVITP
;
A
#
# COMPACT_ATOMS: atom_id res chain seq x y z
N MET A 1 0.73 -11.09 34.12
CA MET A 1 0.85 -9.64 33.85
C MET A 1 -0.55 -9.14 33.53
N PRO A 2 -0.96 -7.93 33.95
CA PRO A 2 -2.23 -7.38 33.47
C PRO A 2 -2.22 -7.36 31.94
N GLU A 3 -3.36 -7.69 31.31
CA GLU A 3 -3.48 -7.60 29.85
C GLU A 3 -3.26 -6.15 29.41
N PRO A 4 -2.55 -5.91 28.29
CA PRO A 4 -2.40 -4.57 27.74
C PRO A 4 -3.77 -4.00 27.39
N LEU A 5 -4.03 -2.77 27.80
CA LEU A 5 -5.25 -2.05 27.46
C LEU A 5 -5.16 -1.63 25.98
N HIS A 6 -6.09 -2.15 25.16
CA HIS A 6 -6.22 -1.78 23.75
C HIS A 6 -7.41 -0.84 23.59
N ALA A 7 -7.15 0.44 23.29
CA ALA A 7 -8.21 1.41 23.07
C ALA A 7 -9.00 1.15 21.77
N VAL A 8 -8.43 0.41 20.82
CA VAL A 8 -9.08 0.03 19.56
C VAL A 8 -9.39 -1.46 19.59
N ALA A 9 -10.64 -1.82 19.28
CA ALA A 9 -11.07 -3.18 19.05
C ALA A 9 -11.67 -3.34 17.65
N VAL A 10 -11.48 -4.52 17.06
CA VAL A 10 -12.02 -4.89 15.75
C VAL A 10 -12.84 -6.16 15.89
N VAL A 11 -14.00 -6.20 15.25
CA VAL A 11 -14.88 -7.37 15.29
C VAL A 11 -14.40 -8.41 14.28
N ASP A 12 -14.08 -9.59 14.77
CA ASP A 12 -13.71 -10.76 14.00
C ASP A 12 -14.87 -11.76 13.98
N ASP A 13 -15.69 -11.68 12.92
CA ASP A 13 -16.81 -12.58 12.69
C ASP A 13 -16.40 -13.76 11.79
N GLN A 14 -15.75 -14.74 12.40
CA GLN A 14 -15.36 -15.99 11.72
C GLN A 14 -16.58 -16.72 11.12
N ALA A 15 -17.75 -16.62 11.75
CA ALA A 15 -18.96 -17.25 11.22
C ALA A 15 -19.43 -16.54 9.95
N ALA A 16 -19.31 -15.21 9.85
CA ALA A 16 -19.59 -14.47 8.61
C ALA A 16 -18.62 -14.85 7.49
N ILE A 17 -17.33 -14.98 7.81
CA ILE A 17 -16.32 -15.44 6.84
C ILE A 17 -16.67 -16.83 6.31
N GLU A 18 -16.98 -17.79 7.20
CA GLU A 18 -17.39 -19.13 6.82
C GLU A 18 -18.65 -19.14 5.94
N ARG A 19 -19.65 -18.28 6.25
CA ARG A 19 -20.86 -18.14 5.43
C ARG A 19 -20.55 -17.62 4.04
N ALA A 20 -19.68 -16.60 3.92
CA ALA A 20 -19.26 -16.05 2.63
C ALA A 20 -18.54 -17.11 1.79
N HIS A 21 -17.61 -17.85 2.39
CA HIS A 21 -16.88 -18.93 1.71
C HIS A 21 -17.79 -20.07 1.26
N GLN A 22 -18.78 -20.46 2.09
CA GLN A 22 -19.80 -21.45 1.71
C GLN A 22 -20.66 -20.97 0.53
N ALA A 23 -20.85 -19.65 0.38
CA ALA A 23 -21.51 -19.04 -0.77
C ALA A 23 -20.57 -18.84 -1.98
N GLY A 24 -19.28 -19.19 -1.87
CA GLY A 24 -18.28 -18.97 -2.92
C GLY A 24 -17.89 -17.48 -3.08
N GLN A 25 -18.10 -16.68 -2.04
CA GLN A 25 -17.84 -15.23 -2.03
C GLN A 25 -16.59 -14.92 -1.18
N ASP A 26 -15.83 -13.93 -1.63
CA ASP A 26 -14.71 -13.39 -0.87
C ASP A 26 -15.22 -12.59 0.33
N ALA A 27 -14.63 -12.86 1.49
CA ALA A 27 -14.84 -12.08 2.71
C ALA A 27 -13.89 -10.87 2.72
N TRP A 28 -14.14 -9.87 1.87
CA TRP A 28 -13.24 -8.72 1.68
C TRP A 28 -12.83 -8.05 2.99
N TRP A 29 -13.73 -7.99 3.98
CA TRP A 29 -13.48 -7.42 5.29
C TRP A 29 -12.35 -8.10 6.09
N ALA A 30 -11.96 -9.33 5.72
CA ALA A 30 -10.76 -9.97 6.27
C ALA A 30 -9.48 -9.15 5.95
N TYR A 31 -9.48 -8.37 4.87
CA TYR A 31 -8.35 -7.52 4.48
C TYR A 31 -8.02 -6.41 5.48
N LEU A 32 -8.95 -6.08 6.41
CA LEU A 32 -8.64 -5.20 7.54
C LEU A 32 -7.41 -5.68 8.32
N ALA A 33 -7.22 -7.01 8.45
CA ALA A 33 -6.06 -7.57 9.13
C ALA A 33 -4.74 -7.18 8.45
N GLU A 34 -4.72 -7.07 7.12
CA GLU A 34 -3.55 -6.62 6.37
C GLU A 34 -3.32 -5.11 6.54
N VAL A 35 -4.38 -4.30 6.46
CA VAL A 35 -4.28 -2.84 6.66
C VAL A 35 -3.74 -2.50 8.06
N LEU A 36 -4.27 -3.14 9.11
CA LEU A 36 -3.78 -2.97 10.48
C LEU A 36 -2.39 -3.60 10.68
N GLY A 37 -2.14 -4.72 9.99
CA GLY A 37 -0.85 -5.40 9.95
C GLY A 37 0.26 -4.53 9.36
N HIS A 38 -0.06 -3.70 8.36
CA HIS A 38 0.84 -2.72 7.79
C HIS A 38 0.98 -1.48 8.68
N LEU A 39 -0.14 -0.95 9.19
CA LEU A 39 -0.20 0.24 10.04
C LEU A 39 0.52 0.03 11.38
N ARG A 40 0.51 -1.18 11.95
CA ARG A 40 1.09 -1.50 13.27
C ARG A 40 0.54 -0.66 14.42
N LEU A 41 -0.77 -0.39 14.37
CA LEU A 41 -1.51 0.17 15.48
C LEU A 41 -2.02 -1.00 16.37
N PRO A 42 -1.78 -0.98 17.69
CA PRO A 42 -2.28 -2.01 18.59
C PRO A 42 -3.81 -2.03 18.65
N CYS A 43 -4.39 -3.13 18.22
CA CYS A 43 -5.81 -3.39 18.30
C CYS A 43 -6.07 -4.77 18.92
N ARG A 44 -7.23 -4.94 19.56
CA ARG A 44 -7.72 -6.24 20.01
C ARG A 44 -8.73 -6.78 19.00
N SER A 45 -8.57 -8.04 18.59
CA SER A 45 -9.63 -8.78 17.91
C SER A 45 -10.65 -9.26 18.96
N ILE A 46 -11.94 -9.01 18.72
CA ILE A 46 -13.04 -9.45 19.59
C ILE A 46 -14.15 -10.12 18.78
N THR A 47 -14.90 -11.01 19.43
CA THR A 47 -16.05 -11.68 18.82
C THR A 47 -17.26 -10.74 18.69
N PRO A 48 -18.23 -11.03 17.80
CA PRO A 48 -19.49 -10.28 17.74
C PRO A 48 -20.24 -10.21 19.07
N SER A 49 -20.16 -11.26 19.90
CA SER A 49 -20.80 -11.25 21.23
C SER A 49 -20.09 -10.33 22.24
N GLU A 50 -18.77 -10.23 22.18
CA GLU A 50 -18.02 -9.22 22.97
C GLU A 50 -18.30 -7.82 22.43
N ALA A 51 -18.47 -7.64 21.12
CA ALA A 51 -18.80 -6.34 20.53
C ALA A 51 -20.19 -5.82 20.92
N ALA A 52 -21.13 -6.71 21.22
CA ALA A 52 -22.44 -6.33 21.76
C ALA A 52 -22.35 -5.79 23.20
N ALA A 53 -21.27 -6.04 23.94
CA ALA A 53 -21.04 -5.41 25.24
C ALA A 53 -19.55 -5.08 25.32
N PRO A 54 -19.11 -3.99 24.65
CA PRO A 54 -17.70 -3.71 24.45
C PRO A 54 -16.91 -3.79 25.75
N PRO A 55 -15.78 -4.53 25.79
CA PRO A 55 -15.00 -4.67 27.01
C PRO A 55 -14.47 -3.35 27.56
N ASP A 56 -14.23 -3.31 28.88
CA ASP A 56 -13.58 -2.18 29.53
C ASP A 56 -12.26 -1.82 28.83
N GLY A 57 -12.05 -0.51 28.63
CA GLY A 57 -10.85 0.03 27.98
C GLY A 57 -10.92 0.12 26.46
N VAL A 58 -11.97 -0.43 25.82
CA VAL A 58 -12.25 -0.18 24.40
C VAL A 58 -12.89 1.19 24.23
N SER A 59 -12.24 2.04 23.43
CA SER A 59 -12.67 3.40 23.12
C SER A 59 -13.18 3.55 21.69
N VAL A 60 -12.57 2.80 20.76
CA VAL A 60 -12.97 2.73 19.35
C VAL A 60 -13.27 1.29 18.99
N LEU A 61 -14.43 1.04 18.40
CA LEU A 61 -14.87 -0.28 17.95
C LEU A 61 -15.13 -0.26 16.45
N VAL A 62 -14.52 -1.19 15.72
CA VAL A 62 -14.69 -1.32 14.26
C VAL A 62 -15.47 -2.58 13.93
N PHE A 63 -16.61 -2.41 13.25
CA PHE A 63 -17.30 -3.46 12.53
C PHE A 63 -16.85 -3.41 11.06
N PRO A 64 -15.96 -4.32 10.63
CA PRO A 64 -15.46 -4.31 9.26
C PRO A 64 -16.50 -4.82 8.25
N THR A 65 -17.58 -5.43 8.74
CA THR A 65 -18.79 -5.81 8.01
C THR A 65 -19.99 -5.77 8.96
N ALA A 66 -21.21 -5.74 8.40
CA ALA A 66 -22.45 -5.71 9.18
C ALA A 66 -22.61 -6.96 10.06
N PRO A 67 -23.02 -6.83 11.33
CA PRO A 67 -23.38 -7.98 12.15
C PRO A 67 -24.71 -8.59 11.70
N ASP A 68 -24.92 -9.88 11.99
CA ASP A 68 -26.22 -10.55 11.75
C ASP A 68 -27.34 -10.07 12.71
N ALA A 69 -26.95 -9.61 13.91
CA ALA A 69 -27.87 -9.20 14.97
C ALA A 69 -27.89 -7.69 15.15
N GLY A 70 -29.04 -7.16 15.57
CA GLY A 70 -29.21 -5.74 15.93
C GLY A 70 -28.32 -5.30 17.10
N PRO A 71 -28.16 -3.98 17.30
CA PRO A 71 -27.43 -3.46 18.45
C PRO A 71 -28.11 -3.93 19.73
N SER A 72 -27.30 -4.35 20.70
CA SER A 72 -27.72 -4.51 22.09
C SER A 72 -27.89 -3.15 22.77
N ASP A 73 -28.66 -3.14 23.86
CA ASP A 73 -28.80 -1.96 24.71
C ASP A 73 -27.44 -1.51 25.26
N GLU A 74 -26.54 -2.46 25.55
CA GLU A 74 -25.19 -2.20 26.04
C GLU A 74 -24.29 -1.52 24.99
N LEU A 75 -24.37 -1.92 23.71
CA LEU A 75 -23.60 -1.26 22.65
C LEU A 75 -24.09 0.17 22.43
N GLU A 76 -25.41 0.38 22.39
CA GLU A 76 -25.97 1.73 22.28
C GLU A 76 -25.56 2.60 23.46
N GLN A 77 -25.64 2.06 24.69
CA GLN A 77 -25.21 2.77 25.90
C GLN A 77 -23.71 3.10 25.86
N TRP A 78 -22.86 2.18 25.42
CA TRP A 78 -21.43 2.42 25.25
C TRP A 78 -21.13 3.57 24.29
N VAL A 79 -21.82 3.65 23.14
CA VAL A 79 -21.71 4.80 22.23
C VAL A 79 -22.18 6.07 22.94
N ARG A 80 -23.35 6.05 23.60
CA ARG A 80 -23.88 7.22 24.32
C ARG A 80 -22.94 7.76 25.40
N ASP A 81 -22.16 6.88 26.03
CA ASP A 81 -21.21 7.20 27.09
C ASP A 81 -19.85 7.70 26.58
N GLY A 82 -19.64 7.75 25.27
CA GLY A 82 -18.43 8.33 24.66
C GLY A 82 -17.70 7.42 23.67
N GLY A 83 -18.15 6.17 23.50
CA GLY A 83 -17.54 5.24 22.54
C GLY A 83 -17.66 5.72 21.09
N VAL A 84 -16.66 5.38 20.27
CA VAL A 84 -16.67 5.65 18.83
C VAL A 84 -16.81 4.35 18.05
N LEU A 85 -17.95 4.19 17.37
CA LEU A 85 -18.25 3.05 16.52
C LEU A 85 -17.89 3.39 15.07
N ILE A 86 -17.16 2.51 14.38
CA ILE A 86 -16.89 2.60 12.94
C ILE A 86 -17.54 1.39 12.27
N VAL A 87 -18.42 1.62 11.31
CA VAL A 87 -19.13 0.59 10.54
C VAL A 87 -18.76 0.73 9.07
N ILE A 88 -18.32 -0.37 8.45
CA ILE A 88 -17.95 -0.41 7.03
C ILE A 88 -18.94 -1.27 6.26
N GLY A 89 -19.40 -0.75 5.12
CA GLY A 89 -20.42 -1.35 4.26
C GLY A 89 -21.85 -1.00 4.68
N ASP A 90 -22.79 -1.88 4.34
CA ASP A 90 -24.19 -1.76 4.75
C ASP A 90 -24.29 -1.83 6.29
N PRO A 91 -24.81 -0.81 6.99
CA PRO A 91 -24.97 -0.85 8.44
C PRO A 91 -25.95 -1.93 8.91
N GLY A 92 -26.84 -2.44 8.04
CA GLY A 92 -27.71 -3.58 8.30
C GLY A 92 -28.49 -3.39 9.61
N PRO A 93 -28.41 -4.37 10.55
CA PRO A 93 -29.08 -4.25 11.85
C PRO A 93 -28.62 -3.05 12.70
N LEU A 94 -27.45 -2.46 12.46
CA LEU A 94 -26.95 -1.27 13.16
C LEU A 94 -27.50 0.05 12.60
N SER A 95 -28.33 0.03 11.54
CA SER A 95 -28.86 1.23 10.86
C SER A 95 -29.45 2.27 11.82
N ALA A 96 -30.24 1.84 12.81
CA ALA A 96 -30.86 2.74 13.79
C ALA A 96 -29.82 3.45 14.67
N LEU A 97 -28.77 2.73 15.10
CA LEU A 97 -27.68 3.29 15.88
C LEU A 97 -26.82 4.23 15.02
N ALA A 98 -26.59 3.86 13.76
CA ALA A 98 -25.84 4.63 12.78
C ALA A 98 -26.58 5.87 12.24
N GLY A 99 -27.88 6.00 12.49
CA GLY A 99 -28.70 7.11 11.97
C GLY A 99 -28.90 7.07 10.45
N VAL A 100 -28.54 5.97 9.78
CA VAL A 100 -28.61 5.81 8.33
C VAL A 100 -29.13 4.44 7.94
N SER A 101 -29.76 4.37 6.77
CA SER A 101 -30.10 3.14 6.05
C SER A 101 -29.50 3.18 4.65
N THR A 102 -29.41 2.03 3.98
CA THR A 102 -28.95 1.97 2.58
C THR A 102 -30.08 2.20 1.57
N ASP A 103 -29.81 2.95 0.51
CA ASP A 103 -30.72 3.15 -0.63
C ASP A 103 -30.05 2.72 -1.95
N GLY A 104 -29.93 1.40 -2.13
CA GLY A 104 -29.33 0.82 -3.33
C GLY A 104 -27.81 0.62 -3.24
N THR A 105 -27.30 -0.14 -4.20
CA THR A 105 -25.89 -0.53 -4.28
C THR A 105 -25.14 0.30 -5.32
N VAL A 106 -23.84 0.48 -5.09
CA VAL A 106 -22.91 1.10 -6.02
C VAL A 106 -21.84 0.05 -6.35
N PRO A 107 -21.90 -0.60 -7.52
CA PRO A 107 -20.91 -1.61 -7.88
C PRO A 107 -19.53 -1.01 -8.14
N ASP A 108 -19.48 0.21 -8.69
CA ASP A 108 -18.28 0.93 -9.10
C ASP A 108 -18.62 2.43 -9.13
N GLY A 109 -17.73 3.29 -8.63
CA GLY A 109 -17.97 4.73 -8.59
C GLY A 109 -16.84 5.52 -7.94
N HIS A 110 -17.05 6.82 -7.77
CA HIS A 110 -16.06 7.73 -7.19
C HIS A 110 -16.64 8.46 -6.00
N VAL A 111 -15.80 8.77 -5.02
CA VAL A 111 -16.20 9.36 -3.74
C VAL A 111 -15.46 10.67 -3.50
N VAL A 112 -16.21 11.75 -3.34
CA VAL A 112 -15.69 13.09 -3.02
C VAL A 112 -15.81 13.35 -1.52
N LEU A 113 -14.72 13.78 -0.89
CA LEU A 113 -14.69 14.06 0.54
C LEU A 113 -15.14 15.50 0.84
N ALA A 114 -16.00 15.63 1.85
CA ALA A 114 -16.34 16.92 2.44
C ALA A 114 -15.16 17.45 3.29
N ASP A 115 -15.19 18.74 3.63
CA ASP A 115 -14.29 19.28 4.65
C ASP A 115 -14.81 18.89 6.04
N SER A 116 -13.97 18.22 6.84
CA SER A 116 -14.36 17.71 8.16
C SER A 116 -13.14 17.50 9.05
N PRO A 117 -13.25 17.71 10.37
CA PRO A 117 -12.17 17.42 11.32
C PRO A 117 -11.79 15.93 11.41
N VAL A 118 -12.60 15.03 10.85
CA VAL A 118 -12.21 13.61 10.74
C VAL A 118 -11.02 13.48 9.76
N TRP A 119 -10.99 14.29 8.70
CA TRP A 119 -9.98 14.25 7.65
C TRP A 119 -8.91 15.32 7.88
N SER A 120 -7.79 14.92 8.45
CA SER A 120 -6.62 15.78 8.61
C SER A 120 -5.78 15.89 7.33
N SER A 121 -5.89 14.93 6.44
CA SER A 121 -5.34 14.95 5.09
C SER A 121 -6.36 14.35 4.12
N ARG A 122 -6.57 15.00 2.98
CA ARG A 122 -7.55 14.58 1.98
C ARG A 122 -6.84 14.26 0.66
N PRO A 123 -7.33 13.25 -0.09
CA PRO A 123 -6.90 13.07 -1.46
C PRO A 123 -7.23 14.32 -2.28
N PRO A 124 -6.40 14.68 -3.27
CA PRO A 124 -6.63 15.86 -4.10
C PRO A 124 -7.76 15.66 -5.13
N VAL A 125 -8.24 14.43 -5.31
CA VAL A 125 -9.28 14.04 -6.28
C VAL A 125 -10.31 13.11 -5.63
N ALA A 126 -11.39 12.81 -6.35
CA ALA A 126 -12.37 11.81 -5.94
C ALA A 126 -11.74 10.40 -5.91
N LEU A 127 -12.03 9.62 -4.86
CA LEU A 127 -11.48 8.28 -4.73
C LEU A 127 -12.31 7.24 -5.47
N HIS A 128 -11.66 6.41 -6.26
CA HIS A 128 -12.31 5.27 -6.91
C HIS A 128 -12.71 4.23 -5.84
N ALA A 129 -13.97 3.85 -5.81
CA ALA A 129 -14.54 2.83 -4.94
C ALA A 129 -15.16 1.69 -5.75
N VAL A 130 -14.85 0.45 -5.38
CA VAL A 130 -15.44 -0.77 -5.93
C VAL A 130 -16.34 -1.38 -4.89
N GLY A 131 -17.65 -1.36 -5.15
CA GLY A 131 -18.65 -1.85 -4.23
C GLY A 131 -19.06 -0.84 -3.15
N GLY A 132 -20.27 -1.03 -2.63
CA GLY A 132 -20.83 -0.22 -1.56
C GLY A 132 -22.31 0.05 -1.73
N SER A 133 -22.79 0.99 -0.93
CA SER A 133 -24.18 1.42 -0.83
C SER A 133 -24.28 2.92 -0.68
N ARG A 134 -25.40 3.46 -1.14
CA ARG A 134 -25.79 4.85 -0.86
C ARG A 134 -26.37 4.91 0.53
N LEU A 135 -25.95 5.86 1.34
CA LEU A 135 -26.48 6.10 2.68
C LEU A 135 -27.54 7.19 2.66
N THR A 136 -28.64 6.94 3.36
CA THR A 136 -29.73 7.90 3.56
C THR A 136 -30.07 7.95 5.04
N GLY A 137 -30.14 9.15 5.62
CA GLY A 137 -30.46 9.34 7.03
C GLY A 137 -30.81 10.79 7.35
N GLU A 138 -31.52 10.97 8.46
CA GLU A 138 -31.81 12.28 9.06
C GLU A 138 -30.84 12.50 10.24
N ASP A 139 -30.49 13.75 10.55
CA ASP A 139 -29.62 14.12 11.67
C ASP A 139 -28.19 13.52 11.65
N VAL A 140 -27.66 13.24 10.45
CA VAL A 140 -26.26 12.83 10.25
C VAL A 140 -25.44 13.89 9.51
N GLU A 141 -24.17 14.02 9.88
CA GLU A 141 -23.19 14.80 9.12
C GLU A 141 -22.68 13.94 7.96
N VAL A 142 -22.76 14.44 6.72
CA VAL A 142 -22.21 13.73 5.56
C VAL A 142 -20.76 14.14 5.36
N LEU A 143 -19.86 13.16 5.43
CA LEU A 143 -18.42 13.36 5.35
C LEU A 143 -17.84 13.07 3.97
N ALA A 144 -18.55 12.29 3.15
CA ALA A 144 -18.21 12.05 1.76
C ALA A 144 -19.46 11.70 0.94
N ARG A 145 -19.41 11.94 -0.37
CA ARG A 145 -20.50 11.71 -1.31
C ARG A 145 -20.06 10.92 -2.52
N TRP A 146 -20.97 10.13 -3.08
CA TRP A 146 -20.81 9.57 -4.41
C TRP A 146 -20.84 10.70 -5.44
N ASP A 147 -19.88 10.72 -6.35
CA ASP A 147 -19.66 11.79 -7.33
C ASP A 147 -20.74 11.83 -8.43
N ASP A 148 -21.41 10.70 -8.69
CA ASP A 148 -22.42 10.58 -9.75
C ASP A 148 -23.79 11.19 -9.39
N ASP A 149 -24.20 11.07 -8.13
CA ASP A 149 -25.54 11.50 -7.68
C ASP A 149 -25.60 12.20 -6.33
N GLU A 150 -24.44 12.52 -5.75
CA GLU A 150 -24.29 13.24 -4.47
C GLU A 150 -24.87 12.50 -3.25
N ALA A 151 -25.27 11.23 -3.39
CA ALA A 151 -25.71 10.41 -2.26
C ALA A 151 -24.59 10.26 -1.23
N ALA A 152 -24.93 10.13 0.05
CA ALA A 152 -23.91 10.03 1.08
C ALA A 152 -23.15 8.69 0.95
N ALA A 153 -21.82 8.77 0.98
CA ALA A 153 -20.92 7.63 0.94
C ALA A 153 -20.26 7.37 2.30
N VAL A 154 -20.05 8.43 3.09
CA VAL A 154 -19.57 8.35 4.48
C VAL A 154 -20.37 9.32 5.34
N THR A 155 -20.85 8.87 6.50
CA THR A 155 -21.63 9.70 7.43
C THR A 155 -21.10 9.60 8.86
N LEU A 156 -21.39 10.62 9.66
CA LEU A 156 -21.12 10.68 11.09
C LEU A 156 -22.41 11.03 11.84
N HIS A 157 -22.83 10.14 12.73
CA HIS A 157 -23.95 10.33 13.63
C HIS A 157 -23.43 10.53 15.05
N ARG A 158 -23.78 11.66 15.69
CA ARG A 158 -23.39 11.94 17.07
C ARG A 158 -24.50 11.49 18.01
N LEU A 159 -24.15 10.66 19.00
CA LEU A 159 -25.12 10.09 19.93
C LEU A 159 -24.61 10.20 21.36
N GLY A 160 -25.25 11.03 22.18
CA GLY A 160 -24.76 11.31 23.54
C GLY A 160 -23.38 11.98 23.49
N ALA A 161 -22.40 11.38 24.17
CA ALA A 161 -21.01 11.81 24.15
C ALA A 161 -20.17 11.14 23.06
N GLY A 162 -20.65 10.05 22.44
CA GLY A 162 -19.91 9.30 21.42
C GLY A 162 -20.41 9.54 20.01
N SER A 163 -20.00 8.66 19.10
CA SER A 163 -20.24 8.83 17.67
C SER A 163 -20.24 7.52 16.91
N VAL A 164 -20.99 7.48 15.80
CA VAL A 164 -20.99 6.38 14.83
C VAL A 164 -20.56 6.92 13.48
N LEU A 165 -19.46 6.41 12.95
CA LEU A 165 -18.94 6.69 11.62
C LEU A 165 -19.31 5.52 10.70
N THR A 166 -20.03 5.80 9.61
CA THR A 166 -20.50 4.76 8.69
C THR A 166 -19.93 5.01 7.31
N TYR A 167 -19.21 4.03 6.77
CA TYR A 167 -18.79 3.99 5.37
C TYR A 167 -19.78 3.14 4.59
N GLY A 168 -20.56 3.74 3.70
CA GLY A 168 -21.36 3.00 2.74
C GLY A 168 -20.49 2.33 1.66
N VAL A 169 -19.29 2.84 1.45
CA VAL A 169 -18.28 2.26 0.55
C VAL A 169 -17.78 0.92 1.08
N ASP A 170 -17.61 -0.07 0.20
CA ASP A 170 -16.83 -1.26 0.53
C ASP A 170 -15.33 -0.93 0.43
N VAL A 171 -14.80 -0.35 1.51
CA VAL A 171 -13.39 0.08 1.60
C VAL A 171 -12.44 -1.09 1.34
N TRP A 172 -12.78 -2.29 1.81
CA TRP A 172 -11.90 -3.45 1.74
C TRP A 172 -11.85 -4.03 0.33
N GLN A 173 -13.01 -4.19 -0.31
CA GLN A 173 -13.07 -4.60 -1.71
C GLN A 173 -12.36 -3.58 -2.59
N SER A 174 -12.57 -2.27 -2.34
CA SER A 174 -11.91 -1.20 -3.09
C SER A 174 -10.39 -1.30 -3.02
N ILE A 175 -9.82 -1.44 -1.83
CA ILE A 175 -8.36 -1.59 -1.66
C ILE A 175 -7.85 -2.82 -2.40
N VAL A 176 -8.44 -4.00 -2.16
CA VAL A 176 -7.95 -5.25 -2.75
C VAL A 176 -8.06 -5.23 -4.26
N ARG A 177 -9.19 -4.78 -4.81
CA ARG A 177 -9.43 -4.76 -6.25
C ARG A 177 -8.50 -3.78 -6.95
N ILE A 178 -8.30 -2.58 -6.40
CA ILE A 178 -7.38 -1.61 -6.99
C ILE A 178 -5.93 -2.13 -6.95
N GLN A 179 -5.49 -2.71 -5.84
CA GLN A 179 -4.12 -3.21 -5.69
C GLN A 179 -3.80 -4.48 -6.51
N GLN A 180 -4.75 -5.41 -6.62
CA GLN A 180 -4.54 -6.73 -7.24
C GLN A 180 -5.18 -6.88 -8.63
N GLY A 181 -6.07 -5.98 -9.01
CA GLY A 181 -6.88 -6.11 -10.21
C GLY A 181 -7.88 -7.26 -10.20
N TYR A 182 -8.45 -7.51 -11.37
CA TYR A 182 -9.20 -8.69 -11.76
C TYR A 182 -8.28 -9.78 -12.32
N ALA A 183 -8.85 -10.96 -12.56
CA ALA A 183 -8.14 -12.04 -13.22
C ALA A 183 -7.84 -11.66 -14.69
N VAL A 184 -6.59 -11.83 -15.09
CA VAL A 184 -6.14 -11.59 -16.47
C VAL A 184 -6.38 -12.86 -17.29
N THR A 185 -7.36 -12.79 -18.20
CA THR A 185 -7.72 -13.91 -19.09
C THR A 185 -7.76 -13.53 -20.57
N ALA A 186 -7.67 -12.23 -20.86
CA ALA A 186 -7.64 -11.59 -22.16
C ALA A 186 -6.98 -10.22 -21.98
N ASP A 187 -6.55 -9.59 -23.08
CA ASP A 187 -6.06 -8.22 -23.04
C ASP A 187 -7.13 -7.26 -22.50
N GLY A 188 -6.68 -6.18 -21.85
CA GLY A 188 -7.54 -5.13 -21.35
C GLY A 188 -8.10 -4.25 -22.46
N GLU A 189 -9.04 -3.37 -22.08
CA GLU A 189 -9.56 -2.36 -23.01
C GLU A 189 -8.53 -1.22 -23.14
N PRO A 190 -8.08 -0.87 -24.35
CA PRO A 190 -7.10 0.21 -24.53
C PRO A 190 -7.73 1.58 -24.25
N ALA A 191 -6.90 2.54 -23.82
CA ALA A 191 -7.36 3.91 -23.60
C ALA A 191 -7.87 4.54 -24.91
N ALA A 192 -9.08 5.11 -24.88
CA ALA A 192 -9.73 5.68 -26.07
C ALA A 192 -8.96 6.86 -26.71
N ASP A 193 -8.03 7.48 -25.98
CA ASP A 193 -7.17 8.57 -26.46
C ASP A 193 -5.92 8.10 -27.23
N GLY A 194 -5.66 6.79 -27.25
CA GLY A 194 -4.52 6.15 -27.94
C GLY A 194 -3.22 6.09 -27.13
N THR A 195 -3.22 6.54 -25.87
CA THR A 195 -1.99 6.64 -25.06
C THR A 195 -1.56 5.30 -24.42
N ALA A 196 -2.50 4.37 -24.25
CA ALA A 196 -2.28 3.04 -23.68
C ALA A 196 -2.93 1.93 -24.54
N PRO A 197 -2.29 1.54 -25.67
CA PRO A 197 -2.72 0.41 -26.49
C PRO A 197 -2.26 -0.91 -25.83
N ILE A 198 -2.99 -1.36 -24.81
CA ILE A 198 -2.71 -2.59 -24.06
C ILE A 198 -3.25 -3.86 -24.73
N ASP A 199 -4.01 -3.71 -25.82
CA ASP A 199 -4.55 -4.78 -26.67
C ASP A 199 -3.51 -5.31 -27.69
N ASP A 200 -2.33 -5.70 -27.20
CA ASP A 200 -1.18 -6.07 -28.02
C ASP A 200 -0.90 -7.59 -28.11
N ASP A 201 -1.91 -8.42 -27.83
CA ASP A 201 -1.86 -9.89 -27.83
C ASP A 201 -0.88 -10.49 -26.81
N ILE A 202 -0.54 -9.74 -25.75
CA ILE A 202 0.36 -10.18 -24.68
C ILE A 202 -0.29 -9.83 -23.34
N LEU A 203 -0.71 -10.85 -22.59
CA LEU A 203 -1.36 -10.67 -21.30
C LEU A 203 -0.42 -10.11 -20.21
N LYS A 204 -0.78 -8.98 -19.61
CA LYS A 204 -0.01 -8.25 -18.59
C LYS A 204 -0.86 -7.95 -17.36
N CYS A 205 -0.20 -7.51 -16.30
CA CYS A 205 -0.84 -7.12 -15.06
C CYS A 205 -2.02 -6.16 -15.27
N GLU A 206 -1.81 -5.10 -16.05
CA GLU A 206 -2.75 -4.00 -16.24
C GLU A 206 -3.98 -4.36 -17.09
N ASP A 207 -3.99 -5.51 -17.77
CA ASP A 207 -5.21 -6.01 -18.44
C ASP A 207 -6.35 -6.28 -17.45
N GLY A 208 -6.00 -6.53 -16.19
CA GLY A 208 -6.93 -6.69 -15.08
C GLY A 208 -7.04 -5.44 -14.21
N MET A 209 -6.51 -4.27 -14.59
CA MET A 209 -6.58 -3.10 -13.72
C MET A 209 -8.03 -2.63 -13.48
N VAL A 210 -8.24 -1.94 -12.38
CA VAL A 210 -9.56 -1.44 -11.97
C VAL A 210 -9.75 0.03 -12.34
N LEU A 211 -8.68 0.82 -12.28
CA LEU A 211 -8.75 2.26 -12.48
C LEU A 211 -9.14 2.59 -13.93
N SER A 212 -9.96 3.63 -14.09
CA SER A 212 -10.47 4.11 -15.37
C SER A 212 -9.46 5.03 -16.04
N PHE A 213 -9.15 4.76 -17.31
CA PHE A 213 -8.33 5.65 -18.13
C PHE A 213 -8.96 7.05 -18.28
N GLU A 214 -10.27 7.17 -18.20
CA GLU A 214 -11.02 8.42 -18.39
C GLU A 214 -11.12 9.25 -17.10
N ARG A 215 -11.28 8.60 -15.95
CA ARG A 215 -11.59 9.29 -14.68
C ARG A 215 -10.44 9.33 -13.70
N ASP A 216 -9.53 8.35 -13.73
CA ASP A 216 -8.48 8.20 -12.72
C ASP A 216 -7.10 8.67 -13.21
N ARG A 217 -7.06 9.33 -14.37
CA ARG A 217 -5.84 9.93 -14.91
C ARG A 217 -5.91 11.45 -14.97
N ALA A 218 -4.77 12.08 -14.78
CA ALA A 218 -4.58 13.51 -14.98
C ALA A 218 -3.32 13.78 -15.81
N MET A 219 -3.29 14.93 -16.48
CA MET A 219 -2.04 15.43 -17.07
C MET A 219 -1.04 15.77 -15.95
N PRO A 220 0.25 15.47 -16.12
CA PRO A 220 1.27 15.96 -15.21
C PRO A 220 1.22 17.49 -15.07
N PRO A 221 1.41 18.05 -13.86
CA PRO A 221 1.29 19.49 -13.63
C PRO A 221 2.20 20.32 -14.55
N GLY A 222 1.62 21.32 -15.22
CA GLY A 222 2.34 22.24 -16.11
C GLY A 222 2.49 21.75 -17.56
N GLU A 223 2.10 20.50 -17.86
CA GLU A 223 2.05 20.00 -19.23
C GLU A 223 0.76 20.44 -19.93
N PRO A 224 0.78 20.65 -21.26
CA PRO A 224 -0.43 21.00 -22.01
C PRO A 224 -1.42 19.84 -22.05
N GLU A 225 -2.71 20.15 -22.22
CA GLU A 225 -3.73 19.13 -22.46
C GLU A 225 -3.36 18.24 -23.67
N LEU A 226 -3.64 16.95 -23.55
CA LEU A 226 -3.48 16.00 -24.64
C LEU A 226 -4.37 16.40 -25.83
N VAL A 227 -3.83 16.30 -27.05
CA VAL A 227 -4.59 16.50 -28.29
C VAL A 227 -4.77 15.15 -28.98
N PRO A 228 -5.95 14.52 -28.93
CA PRO A 228 -6.21 13.27 -29.63
C PRO A 228 -6.34 13.44 -31.16
N PRO A 229 -6.07 12.39 -31.95
CA PRO A 229 -5.57 11.09 -31.51
C PRO A 229 -4.08 11.14 -31.14
N TYR A 230 -3.70 10.45 -30.08
CA TYR A 230 -2.30 10.27 -29.73
C TYR A 230 -1.72 9.08 -30.51
N GLU A 231 -0.56 9.28 -31.14
CA GLU A 231 0.18 8.18 -31.77
C GLU A 231 1.17 7.62 -30.76
N HIS A 232 0.97 6.37 -30.33
CA HIS A 232 1.84 5.71 -29.38
C HIS A 232 3.20 5.36 -30.02
N VAL A 233 4.21 6.19 -29.74
CA VAL A 233 5.57 6.06 -30.27
C VAL A 233 6.62 6.28 -29.17
N TYR A 234 7.82 5.75 -29.39
CA TYR A 234 8.94 5.88 -28.46
C TYR A 234 10.08 6.73 -29.08
N PRO A 235 10.56 7.79 -28.39
CA PRO A 235 10.06 8.31 -27.12
C PRO A 235 8.70 9.01 -27.29
N PRO A 236 7.90 9.19 -26.21
CA PRO A 236 6.65 9.92 -26.28
C PRO A 236 6.88 11.36 -26.75
N PRO A 237 6.14 11.87 -27.75
CA PRO A 237 6.31 13.22 -28.28
C PRO A 237 5.89 14.32 -27.30
N SER A 238 5.07 13.98 -26.31
CA SER A 238 4.62 14.85 -25.23
C SER A 238 4.25 14.01 -24.00
N ALA A 239 4.09 14.66 -22.85
CA ALA A 239 3.38 14.06 -21.74
C ALA A 239 1.97 13.62 -22.15
N VAL A 240 1.44 12.65 -21.42
CA VAL A 240 0.09 12.07 -21.57
C VAL A 240 -0.57 11.98 -20.20
N PRO A 241 -1.91 11.84 -20.12
CA PRO A 241 -2.57 11.56 -18.85
C PRO A 241 -2.00 10.28 -18.23
N MET A 242 -1.79 10.32 -16.92
CA MET A 242 -1.23 9.23 -16.12
C MET A 242 -2.06 9.03 -14.86
N PHE A 243 -2.02 7.83 -14.26
CA PHE A 243 -2.67 7.57 -12.98
C PHE A 243 -1.89 8.32 -11.89
N ASP A 244 -2.33 9.52 -11.53
CA ASP A 244 -1.54 10.45 -10.72
C ASP A 244 -1.73 10.27 -9.21
N GLN A 245 -2.64 9.38 -8.78
CA GLN A 245 -3.01 9.19 -7.37
C GLN A 245 -2.92 7.73 -6.89
N PRO A 246 -2.30 7.47 -5.72
CA PRO A 246 -2.35 6.17 -5.06
C PRO A 246 -3.72 5.94 -4.38
N GLN A 247 -4.74 5.67 -5.21
CA GLN A 247 -6.15 5.52 -4.84
C GLN A 247 -6.40 4.56 -3.65
N ALA A 248 -5.81 3.37 -3.65
CA ALA A 248 -5.98 2.38 -2.58
C ALA A 248 -5.31 2.84 -1.27
N ASP A 249 -4.14 3.48 -1.36
CA ASP A 249 -3.45 3.98 -0.16
C ASP A 249 -4.19 5.15 0.48
N TRP A 250 -4.90 5.95 -0.32
CA TRP A 250 -5.80 6.96 0.22
C TRP A 250 -6.95 6.33 1.00
N TRP A 251 -7.54 5.21 0.56
CA TRP A 251 -8.53 4.48 1.37
C TRP A 251 -7.94 3.99 2.70
N CYS A 252 -6.74 3.41 2.68
CA CYS A 252 -6.01 3.03 3.89
C CYS A 252 -5.79 4.24 4.83
N SER A 253 -5.39 5.38 4.27
CA SER A 253 -5.15 6.63 4.99
C SER A 253 -6.44 7.17 5.63
N LEU A 254 -7.57 7.17 4.92
CA LEU A 254 -8.85 7.63 5.47
C LEU A 254 -9.30 6.75 6.63
N PHE A 255 -9.17 5.42 6.51
CA PHE A 255 -9.47 4.51 7.61
C PHE A 255 -8.58 4.78 8.83
N ALA A 256 -7.26 4.95 8.64
CA ALA A 256 -6.35 5.28 9.73
C ALA A 256 -6.70 6.62 10.39
N GLN A 257 -7.06 7.63 9.60
CA GLN A 257 -7.52 8.93 10.10
C GLN A 257 -8.80 8.82 10.94
N SER A 258 -9.74 7.95 10.59
CA SER A 258 -10.92 7.67 11.42
C SER A 258 -10.58 7.04 12.76
N LEU A 259 -9.60 6.12 12.79
CA LEU A 259 -9.12 5.54 14.04
C LEU A 259 -8.51 6.60 14.94
N TRP A 260 -7.60 7.43 14.41
CA TRP A 260 -6.96 8.50 15.19
C TRP A 260 -7.96 9.54 15.66
N TRP A 261 -8.89 9.94 14.79
CA TRP A 261 -9.97 10.84 15.18
C TRP A 261 -10.79 10.26 16.33
N GLY A 262 -11.18 8.98 16.26
CA GLY A 262 -11.93 8.30 17.33
C GLY A 262 -11.15 8.21 18.65
N ILE A 263 -9.85 7.90 18.57
CA ILE A 263 -8.94 7.89 19.73
C ILE A 263 -8.89 9.28 20.39
N GLU A 264 -8.79 10.34 19.59
CA GLU A 264 -8.80 11.72 20.08
C GLU A 264 -10.13 12.09 20.75
N GLN A 265 -11.27 11.70 20.16
CA GLN A 265 -12.59 12.00 20.74
C GLN A 265 -12.79 11.36 22.11
N THR A 266 -12.15 10.22 22.34
CA THR A 266 -12.24 9.48 23.61
C THR A 266 -11.17 9.86 24.63
N GLY A 267 -10.21 10.71 24.25
CA GLY A 267 -9.04 11.04 25.06
C GLY A 267 -8.12 9.85 25.31
N ALA A 268 -8.25 8.77 24.53
CA ALA A 268 -7.39 7.61 24.61
C ALA A 268 -5.99 7.93 24.06
N THR A 269 -5.02 7.08 24.38
CA THR A 269 -3.67 7.17 23.84
C THR A 269 -3.27 5.82 23.28
N VAL A 270 -2.85 5.80 22.02
CA VAL A 270 -2.43 4.59 21.32
C VAL A 270 -1.08 4.84 20.67
N PRO A 271 -0.08 3.96 20.87
CA PRO A 271 1.17 4.06 20.16
C PRO A 271 1.02 3.48 18.75
N TRP A 272 1.77 4.03 17.80
CA TRP A 272 1.75 3.61 16.41
C TRP A 272 3.19 3.50 15.91
N LEU A 273 3.56 2.34 15.37
CA LEU A 273 4.87 2.18 14.74
C LEU A 273 4.82 2.77 13.33
N TRP A 274 5.54 3.88 13.13
CA TRP A 274 5.64 4.58 11.85
C TRP A 274 6.15 3.65 10.73
N TYR A 275 5.74 3.91 9.49
CA TYR A 275 6.08 3.05 8.34
C TYR A 275 7.59 2.91 8.12
N TRP A 276 8.35 3.96 8.38
CA TRP A 276 9.78 4.07 8.05
C TRP A 276 10.64 4.42 9.28
N PRO A 277 11.97 4.37 9.16
CA PRO A 277 12.84 4.89 10.21
C PRO A 277 12.53 6.37 10.52
N SER A 278 12.86 6.80 11.73
CA SER A 278 12.67 8.19 12.14
C SER A 278 13.33 9.16 11.17
N GLY A 279 12.58 10.19 10.78
CA GLY A 279 13.02 11.21 9.82
C GLY A 279 12.91 10.80 8.35
N VAL A 280 12.41 9.60 8.04
CA VAL A 280 12.08 9.18 6.69
C VAL A 280 10.57 9.28 6.49
N ASP A 281 10.14 10.08 5.52
CA ASP A 281 8.72 10.26 5.21
C ASP A 281 8.24 9.31 4.10
N ALA A 282 9.12 8.93 3.16
CA ALA A 282 8.86 7.96 2.09
C ALA A 282 10.18 7.38 1.58
N VAL A 283 10.12 6.26 0.85
CA VAL A 283 11.30 5.57 0.30
C VAL A 283 11.27 5.61 -1.23
N ALA A 284 12.44 5.66 -1.86
CA ALA A 284 12.56 5.49 -3.30
C ALA A 284 13.16 4.11 -3.61
N HIS A 285 12.66 3.48 -4.68
CA HIS A 285 13.11 2.19 -5.18
C HIS A 285 13.44 2.28 -6.67
N MET A 286 14.57 1.70 -7.05
CA MET A 286 14.98 1.57 -8.45
C MET A 286 15.25 0.11 -8.76
N SER A 287 14.61 -0.39 -9.82
CA SER A 287 14.89 -1.71 -10.37
C SER A 287 15.52 -1.60 -11.76
N HIS A 288 16.20 -2.67 -12.15
CA HIS A 288 16.87 -2.79 -13.43
C HIS A 288 16.56 -4.13 -14.07
N ASP A 289 16.07 -4.11 -15.30
CA ASP A 289 15.79 -5.31 -16.07
C ASP A 289 16.91 -5.55 -17.09
N SER A 290 17.49 -6.74 -17.01
CA SER A 290 18.68 -7.17 -17.77
C SER A 290 18.38 -7.65 -19.19
N ASP A 291 17.32 -7.13 -19.79
CA ASP A 291 16.81 -7.52 -21.11
C ASP A 291 17.92 -7.78 -22.14
N GLN A 292 17.80 -8.91 -22.83
CA GLN A 292 18.75 -9.40 -23.84
C GLN A 292 20.13 -9.82 -23.30
N ASN A 293 20.44 -9.61 -22.01
CA ASN A 293 21.70 -9.99 -21.37
C ASN A 293 22.96 -9.48 -22.10
N VAL A 294 22.91 -8.28 -22.69
CA VAL A 294 24.06 -7.71 -23.41
C VAL A 294 25.07 -7.13 -22.41
N GLU A 295 26.28 -7.70 -22.40
CA GLU A 295 27.37 -7.33 -21.47
C GLU A 295 27.67 -5.82 -21.44
N ALA A 296 27.71 -5.16 -22.61
CA ALA A 296 27.98 -3.73 -22.69
C ALA A 296 26.87 -2.88 -22.04
N ASP A 297 25.62 -3.32 -22.16
CA ASP A 297 24.46 -2.66 -21.58
C ASP A 297 24.43 -2.83 -20.06
N GLY A 298 24.77 -4.03 -19.56
CA GLY A 298 24.93 -4.27 -18.13
C GLY A 298 26.05 -3.43 -17.52
N ARG A 299 27.20 -3.28 -18.20
CA ARG A 299 28.29 -2.40 -17.74
C ARG A 299 27.88 -0.93 -17.71
N ALA A 300 27.18 -0.46 -18.75
CA ALA A 300 26.69 0.91 -18.79
C ALA A 300 25.65 1.19 -17.69
N ALA A 301 24.80 0.22 -17.37
CA ALA A 301 23.85 0.30 -16.26
C ALA A 301 24.58 0.39 -14.91
N LEU A 302 25.57 -0.48 -14.68
CA LEU A 302 26.40 -0.45 -13.47
C LEU A 302 27.09 0.92 -13.28
N ASP A 303 27.67 1.46 -14.36
CA ASP A 303 28.29 2.80 -14.35
C ASP A 303 27.26 3.90 -14.07
N ALA A 304 26.04 3.81 -14.62
CA ALA A 304 24.98 4.77 -14.39
C ALA A 304 24.48 4.76 -12.94
N PHE A 305 24.29 3.58 -12.33
CA PHE A 305 23.86 3.46 -10.94
C PHE A 305 24.94 3.90 -9.95
N ALA A 306 26.21 3.62 -10.26
CA ALA A 306 27.35 4.14 -9.51
C ALA A 306 27.40 5.69 -9.56
N GLU A 307 27.17 6.30 -10.73
CA GLU A 307 27.11 7.75 -10.87
C GLU A 307 25.88 8.36 -10.15
N ALA A 308 24.74 7.67 -10.19
CA ALA A 308 23.53 8.05 -9.46
C ALA A 308 23.72 7.95 -7.93
N GLY A 309 24.66 7.12 -7.47
CA GLY A 309 24.88 6.79 -6.08
C GLY A 309 23.69 6.05 -5.48
N VAL A 310 23.22 5.00 -6.18
CA VAL A 310 22.07 4.17 -5.78
C VAL A 310 22.41 2.69 -5.88
N GLU A 311 21.84 1.91 -4.97
CA GLU A 311 21.76 0.45 -5.06
C GLU A 311 20.40 0.08 -5.64
N VAL A 312 20.37 -0.84 -6.61
CA VAL A 312 19.14 -1.22 -7.33
C VAL A 312 18.80 -2.70 -7.12
N THR A 313 17.53 -3.06 -7.36
CA THR A 313 17.16 -4.46 -7.58
C THR A 313 17.45 -4.83 -9.03
N TRP A 314 18.39 -5.74 -9.25
CA TRP A 314 18.82 -6.19 -10.57
C TRP A 314 18.10 -7.48 -10.96
N CYS A 315 17.10 -7.38 -11.83
CA CYS A 315 16.27 -8.48 -12.29
C CYS A 315 16.95 -9.20 -13.48
N HIS A 316 17.29 -10.48 -13.26
CA HIS A 316 18.01 -11.31 -14.23
C HIS A 316 17.08 -12.11 -15.13
N VAL A 317 17.16 -11.91 -16.44
CA VAL A 317 16.23 -12.49 -17.42
C VAL A 317 16.77 -13.73 -18.11
N PHE A 318 15.95 -14.76 -18.20
CA PHE A 318 16.25 -15.93 -19.03
C PHE A 318 15.79 -15.70 -20.48
N PRO A 319 16.48 -16.23 -21.52
CA PRO A 319 17.71 -17.03 -21.48
C PRO A 319 19.00 -16.21 -21.53
N GLY A 320 20.10 -16.90 -21.22
CA GLY A 320 21.45 -16.38 -21.38
C GLY A 320 22.05 -16.03 -20.02
N GLY A 321 22.41 -14.76 -19.88
CA GLY A 321 23.08 -14.19 -18.72
C GLY A 321 24.36 -13.45 -19.11
N TYR A 322 24.85 -12.63 -18.20
CA TYR A 322 26.13 -11.94 -18.33
C TYR A 322 27.32 -12.88 -18.11
N SER A 323 28.52 -12.35 -18.29
CA SER A 323 29.74 -13.00 -17.80
C SER A 323 29.71 -13.18 -16.26
N PRO A 324 30.34 -14.25 -15.72
CA PRO A 324 30.50 -14.41 -14.27
C PRO A 324 31.19 -13.22 -13.60
N GLU A 325 32.10 -12.56 -14.32
CA GLU A 325 32.78 -11.35 -13.85
C GLU A 325 31.79 -10.21 -13.62
N LEU A 326 30.86 -9.96 -14.56
CA LEU A 326 29.87 -8.90 -14.40
C LEU A 326 28.86 -9.21 -13.27
N TYR A 327 28.42 -10.45 -13.09
CA TYR A 327 27.60 -10.83 -11.93
C TYR A 327 28.31 -10.58 -10.60
N THR A 328 29.61 -10.86 -10.55
CA THR A 328 30.45 -10.59 -9.37
C THR A 328 30.56 -9.09 -9.11
N GLU A 329 30.74 -8.28 -10.16
CA GLU A 329 30.80 -6.81 -10.07
C GLU A 329 29.48 -6.22 -9.58
N ILE A 330 28.33 -6.66 -10.11
CA ILE A 330 26.97 -6.24 -9.68
C ILE A 330 26.78 -6.51 -8.19
N THR A 331 27.09 -7.73 -7.74
CA THR A 331 26.92 -8.13 -6.34
C THR A 331 27.88 -7.36 -5.42
N ALA A 332 29.14 -7.18 -5.84
CA ALA A 332 30.13 -6.44 -5.06
C ALA A 332 29.80 -4.94 -4.94
N ALA A 333 29.03 -4.39 -5.87
CA ALA A 333 28.52 -3.01 -5.82
C ALA A 333 27.32 -2.84 -4.85
N GLY A 334 26.84 -3.92 -4.23
CA GLY A 334 25.71 -3.88 -3.28
C GLY A 334 24.33 -3.96 -3.94
N HIS A 335 24.27 -4.20 -5.26
CA HIS A 335 23.00 -4.43 -5.93
C HIS A 335 22.40 -5.78 -5.54
N GLU A 336 21.08 -5.83 -5.49
CA GLU A 336 20.32 -7.04 -5.22
C GLU A 336 20.17 -7.88 -6.50
N ASN A 337 20.32 -9.20 -6.40
CA ASN A 337 20.04 -10.12 -7.50
C ASN A 337 18.60 -10.65 -7.40
N ALA A 338 17.77 -10.34 -8.38
CA ALA A 338 16.37 -10.71 -8.46
C ALA A 338 16.08 -11.61 -9.68
N LEU A 339 14.96 -12.33 -9.64
CA LEU A 339 14.45 -13.06 -10.80
C LEU A 339 13.73 -12.09 -11.73
N HIS A 340 14.05 -12.13 -13.04
CA HIS A 340 13.21 -11.54 -14.07
C HIS A 340 12.46 -12.64 -14.82
N TYR A 341 11.33 -13.10 -14.27
CA TYR A 341 10.64 -14.27 -14.83
C TYR A 341 10.11 -13.95 -16.24
N ASN A 342 10.64 -14.65 -17.23
CA ASN A 342 10.27 -14.50 -18.62
C ASN A 342 9.17 -15.50 -19.02
N ALA A 343 8.04 -15.02 -19.52
CA ALA A 343 6.96 -15.85 -20.05
C ALA A 343 6.45 -15.36 -21.42
N MET A 344 7.35 -14.78 -22.23
CA MET A 344 7.03 -14.14 -23.52
C MET A 344 6.97 -15.09 -24.73
N GLY A 345 7.27 -16.37 -24.55
CA GLY A 345 7.27 -17.39 -25.61
C GLY A 345 8.45 -17.31 -26.57
N ASP A 346 9.47 -16.53 -26.23
CA ASP A 346 10.66 -16.23 -27.06
C ASP A 346 11.83 -17.22 -26.85
N ALA A 347 11.71 -18.14 -25.88
CA ALA A 347 12.70 -19.16 -25.55
C ALA A 347 12.07 -20.45 -24.99
N ASP A 348 12.85 -21.53 -24.92
CA ASP A 348 12.39 -22.88 -24.55
C ASP A 348 11.75 -23.00 -23.15
N LEU A 349 12.11 -22.11 -22.21
CA LEU A 349 11.52 -22.05 -20.87
C LEU A 349 10.69 -20.77 -20.64
N ALA A 350 10.42 -19.98 -21.67
CA ALA A 350 9.74 -18.69 -21.55
C ALA A 350 8.21 -18.82 -21.73
N GLN A 351 7.57 -19.81 -21.10
CA GLN A 351 6.11 -19.95 -21.13
C GLN A 351 5.53 -19.72 -19.75
N TRP A 352 4.32 -19.16 -19.67
CA TRP A 352 3.63 -18.97 -18.40
C TRP A 352 3.33 -20.33 -17.74
N GLY A 353 3.98 -20.61 -16.60
CA GLY A 353 3.71 -21.81 -15.83
C GLY A 353 4.69 -22.05 -14.69
N TRP A 354 4.20 -22.76 -13.68
CA TRP A 354 5.00 -23.19 -12.53
C TRP A 354 6.32 -23.92 -12.91
N PRO A 355 6.34 -24.91 -13.84
CA PRO A 355 7.58 -25.59 -14.19
C PRO A 355 8.65 -24.64 -14.75
N GLN A 356 8.23 -23.67 -15.57
CA GLN A 356 9.08 -22.68 -16.21
C GLN A 356 9.64 -21.69 -15.19
N MET A 357 8.78 -21.13 -14.33
CA MET A 357 9.23 -20.23 -13.26
C MET A 357 10.26 -20.91 -12.36
N ARG A 358 10.01 -22.16 -11.94
CA ARG A 358 10.96 -22.92 -11.12
C ARG A 358 12.30 -23.15 -11.84
N ALA A 359 12.27 -23.45 -13.14
CA ALA A 359 13.49 -23.67 -13.91
C ALA A 359 14.30 -22.38 -14.09
N GLN A 360 13.63 -21.25 -14.33
CA GLN A 360 14.28 -19.95 -14.42
C GLN A 360 14.81 -19.46 -13.07
N TYR A 361 14.12 -19.73 -11.97
CA TYR A 361 14.63 -19.47 -10.63
C TYR A 361 15.96 -20.21 -10.38
N ALA A 362 16.00 -21.51 -10.68
CA ALA A 362 17.23 -22.30 -10.55
C ALA A 362 18.35 -21.81 -11.48
N TRP A 363 18.01 -21.35 -12.68
CA TRP A 363 18.97 -20.70 -13.58
C TRP A 363 19.51 -19.40 -12.97
N ALA A 364 18.63 -18.53 -12.43
CA ALA A 364 19.02 -17.26 -11.83
C ALA A 364 19.96 -17.46 -10.63
N GLN A 365 19.67 -18.44 -9.76
CA GLN A 365 20.56 -18.84 -8.67
C GLN A 365 21.93 -19.29 -9.21
N ALA A 366 21.95 -20.09 -10.27
CA ALA A 366 23.18 -20.63 -10.84
C ALA A 366 24.07 -19.57 -11.49
N VAL A 367 23.50 -18.62 -12.24
CA VAL A 367 24.28 -17.58 -12.94
C VAL A 367 24.77 -16.48 -12.02
N THR A 368 23.97 -16.13 -11.00
CA THR A 368 24.34 -15.09 -10.01
C THR A 368 25.19 -15.63 -8.86
N GLY A 369 25.17 -16.95 -8.63
CA GLY A 369 25.76 -17.56 -7.44
C GLY A 369 24.98 -17.24 -6.15
N THR A 370 23.78 -16.67 -6.24
CA THR A 370 22.95 -16.30 -5.09
C THR A 370 22.07 -17.48 -4.69
N GLU A 371 22.26 -18.02 -3.48
CA GLU A 371 21.49 -19.17 -2.99
C GLU A 371 20.03 -18.83 -2.72
N GLN A 372 19.71 -17.61 -2.30
CA GLN A 372 18.35 -17.17 -2.01
C GLN A 372 18.04 -15.89 -2.78
N ILE A 373 17.25 -16.04 -3.85
CA ILE A 373 16.65 -14.91 -4.55
C ILE A 373 15.27 -14.70 -3.92
N VAL A 374 15.06 -13.53 -3.32
CA VAL A 374 13.83 -13.22 -2.56
C VAL A 374 12.90 -12.27 -3.29
N SER A 375 13.31 -11.73 -4.43
CA SER A 375 12.55 -10.77 -5.23
C SER A 375 12.35 -11.25 -6.67
N ASN A 376 11.24 -10.84 -7.26
CA ASN A 376 10.91 -11.09 -8.65
C ASN A 376 10.32 -9.85 -9.32
N LYS A 377 10.56 -9.70 -10.63
CA LYS A 377 9.68 -8.94 -11.52
C LYS A 377 9.44 -9.73 -12.80
N ASN A 378 8.22 -9.80 -13.30
CA ASN A 378 7.94 -10.48 -14.56
C ASN A 378 8.37 -9.60 -15.75
N HIS A 379 9.01 -10.21 -16.74
CA HIS A 379 9.35 -9.56 -18.01
C HIS A 379 8.07 -9.08 -18.69
N TYR A 380 8.06 -7.82 -19.17
CA TYR A 380 6.89 -7.16 -19.77
C TYR A 380 5.67 -7.07 -18.84
N THR A 381 5.86 -7.04 -17.51
CA THR A 381 4.75 -7.12 -16.54
C THR A 381 3.79 -8.29 -16.82
N ARG A 382 4.29 -9.35 -17.48
CA ARG A 382 3.51 -10.49 -17.97
C ARG A 382 2.74 -11.14 -16.83
N TRP A 383 1.44 -11.39 -17.05
CA TRP A 383 0.56 -11.99 -16.04
C TRP A 383 -0.58 -12.82 -16.64
N GLU A 384 -0.95 -13.94 -16.03
CA GLU A 384 -2.22 -14.64 -16.31
C GLU A 384 -2.89 -15.10 -15.02
N GLY A 385 -4.22 -15.17 -15.03
CA GLY A 385 -5.00 -15.49 -13.85
C GLY A 385 -5.04 -14.32 -12.89
N TRP A 386 -5.25 -14.60 -11.60
CA TRP A 386 -5.42 -13.57 -10.59
C TRP A 386 -4.28 -13.56 -9.58
N THR A 387 -4.12 -14.65 -8.82
CA THR A 387 -3.19 -14.72 -7.67
C THR A 387 -2.34 -15.98 -7.64
N GLU A 388 -2.52 -16.87 -8.62
CA GLU A 388 -1.82 -18.16 -8.72
C GLU A 388 -0.30 -17.99 -8.77
N PHE A 389 0.16 -16.89 -9.36
CA PHE A 389 1.58 -16.52 -9.42
C PHE A 389 2.20 -16.37 -8.01
N TYR A 390 1.47 -15.77 -7.06
CA TYR A 390 1.97 -15.60 -5.70
C TYR A 390 2.18 -16.95 -4.99
N THR A 391 1.35 -17.96 -5.29
CA THR A 391 1.60 -19.34 -4.82
C THR A 391 2.93 -19.89 -5.35
N TRP A 392 3.32 -19.54 -6.56
CA TRP A 392 4.60 -19.97 -7.13
C TRP A 392 5.77 -19.27 -6.45
N CYS A 393 5.63 -17.96 -6.19
CA CYS A 393 6.59 -17.19 -5.40
C CYS A 393 6.83 -17.81 -4.02
N GLU A 394 5.77 -18.10 -3.25
CA GLU A 394 5.86 -18.73 -1.93
C GLU A 394 6.62 -20.07 -1.98
N ARG A 395 6.33 -20.89 -2.99
CA ARG A 395 6.99 -22.20 -3.17
C ARG A 395 8.48 -22.10 -3.48
N LEU A 396 8.92 -20.99 -4.08
CA LEU A 396 10.33 -20.71 -4.38
C LEU A 396 11.04 -19.95 -3.27
N GLY A 397 10.30 -19.44 -2.27
CA GLY A 397 10.85 -18.56 -1.25
C GLY A 397 11.07 -17.12 -1.73
N ILE A 398 10.43 -16.72 -2.84
CA ILE A 398 10.31 -15.31 -3.22
C ILE A 398 9.35 -14.67 -2.24
N GLN A 399 9.76 -13.55 -1.67
CA GLN A 399 9.08 -12.84 -0.58
C GLN A 399 8.55 -11.47 -1.00
N ILE A 400 8.97 -10.94 -2.14
CA ILE A 400 8.50 -9.67 -2.71
C ILE A 400 8.43 -9.78 -4.25
N ASP A 401 7.37 -9.28 -4.85
CA ASP A 401 7.17 -9.20 -6.30
C ASP A 401 6.92 -7.77 -6.72
N GLU A 402 7.46 -7.39 -7.88
CA GLU A 402 7.45 -6.02 -8.39
C GLU A 402 6.73 -5.89 -9.74
N SER A 403 5.89 -6.88 -10.09
CA SER A 403 5.35 -7.02 -11.45
C SER A 403 4.12 -6.16 -11.71
N ARG A 404 3.39 -5.77 -10.67
CA ARG A 404 2.17 -4.96 -10.79
C ARG A 404 2.53 -3.51 -11.10
N GLY A 405 2.48 -3.15 -12.38
CA GLY A 405 2.72 -1.79 -12.86
C GLY A 405 2.38 -1.63 -14.34
N PRO A 406 2.73 -0.48 -14.92
CA PRO A 406 2.40 -0.11 -16.30
C PRO A 406 3.31 -0.78 -17.33
N SER A 407 2.79 -0.97 -18.55
CA SER A 407 3.60 -1.30 -19.73
C SER A 407 3.54 -0.27 -20.84
N LYS A 408 2.60 0.67 -20.82
CA LYS A 408 2.41 1.71 -21.85
C LYS A 408 2.71 3.10 -21.29
N GLN A 409 2.35 4.13 -22.05
CA GLN A 409 2.61 5.53 -21.67
C GLN A 409 1.44 6.09 -20.87
N GLY A 410 0.22 5.78 -21.31
CA GLY A 410 -1.01 6.26 -20.68
C GLY A 410 -1.40 5.55 -19.38
N ASP A 411 -0.77 4.43 -19.04
CA ASP A 411 -1.00 3.68 -17.80
C ASP A 411 0.07 3.96 -16.74
N VAL A 412 1.08 4.80 -17.01
CA VAL A 412 2.12 5.20 -16.04
C VAL A 412 1.51 5.82 -14.77
N GLY A 413 2.24 5.73 -13.66
CA GLY A 413 1.88 6.29 -12.37
C GLY A 413 1.42 5.21 -11.39
N PHE A 414 0.32 5.44 -10.71
CA PHE A 414 -0.25 4.51 -9.73
C PHE A 414 -1.33 3.64 -10.37
N THR A 415 -0.99 2.86 -11.41
CA THR A 415 -1.93 1.98 -12.17
C THR A 415 -2.73 1.04 -11.28
N PHE A 416 -2.10 0.53 -10.22
CA PHE A 416 -2.70 -0.31 -9.18
C PHE A 416 -3.00 0.47 -7.89
N GLY A 417 -3.11 1.79 -8.00
CA GLY A 417 -3.51 2.72 -6.94
C GLY A 417 -2.70 2.66 -5.65
N ALA A 418 -1.49 2.12 -5.66
CA ALA A 418 -0.69 1.92 -4.48
C ALA A 418 0.76 2.36 -4.68
N SER A 419 1.34 2.82 -3.59
CA SER A 419 2.73 3.14 -3.34
C SER A 419 3.27 2.31 -2.17
N HIS A 420 2.41 1.86 -1.26
CA HIS A 420 2.78 0.94 -0.19
C HIS A 420 2.92 -0.50 -0.66
N VAL A 421 3.74 -1.27 0.06
CA VAL A 421 3.76 -2.73 -0.07
C VAL A 421 2.59 -3.35 0.69
N SER A 422 1.99 -4.39 0.12
CA SER A 422 0.92 -5.13 0.79
C SER A 422 1.04 -6.63 0.55
N PHE A 423 0.51 -7.43 1.46
CA PHE A 423 0.32 -8.85 1.22
C PHE A 423 -0.98 -9.08 0.42
N PRO A 424 -0.93 -9.67 -0.78
CA PRO A 424 -2.12 -9.97 -1.55
C PRO A 424 -3.02 -10.98 -0.84
N MET A 425 -4.33 -10.81 -0.98
CA MET A 425 -5.36 -11.72 -0.51
C MET A 425 -5.70 -12.78 -1.56
N ALA A 426 -5.75 -14.03 -1.13
CA ALA A 426 -6.18 -15.17 -1.93
C ALA A 426 -7.70 -15.17 -2.15
N PRO A 427 -8.22 -15.89 -3.16
CA PRO A 427 -9.66 -16.10 -3.34
C PRO A 427 -10.30 -16.85 -2.17
N ALA A 428 -11.63 -16.78 -2.08
CA ALA A 428 -12.46 -17.52 -1.12
C ALA A 428 -12.20 -19.02 -1.15
N ALA A 429 -11.87 -19.58 -2.33
CA ALA A 429 -11.51 -20.99 -2.49
C ALA A 429 -10.24 -21.40 -1.72
N GLU A 430 -9.38 -20.43 -1.38
CA GLU A 430 -8.20 -20.58 -0.53
C GLU A 430 -8.39 -19.94 0.86
N GLY A 431 -9.64 -19.64 1.23
CA GLY A 431 -10.01 -19.11 2.53
C GLY A 431 -9.64 -17.65 2.76
N ASN A 432 -9.44 -16.86 1.70
CA ASN A 432 -8.97 -15.47 1.79
C ASN A 432 -7.71 -15.29 2.65
N ARG A 433 -6.83 -16.30 2.70
CA ARG A 433 -5.50 -16.16 3.32
C ARG A 433 -4.69 -15.06 2.63
N PHE A 434 -3.71 -14.51 3.32
CA PHE A 434 -2.71 -13.68 2.67
C PHE A 434 -1.58 -14.55 2.09
N TYR A 435 -1.08 -14.18 0.92
CA TYR A 435 0.16 -14.75 0.40
C TYR A 435 1.34 -14.17 1.17
N ASP A 436 2.34 -14.98 1.50
CA ASP A 436 3.58 -14.53 2.15
C ASP A 436 4.56 -13.90 1.13
N VAL A 437 4.03 -13.04 0.26
CA VAL A 437 4.75 -12.33 -0.80
C VAL A 437 4.25 -10.90 -0.81
N LEU A 438 5.12 -9.94 -0.56
CA LEU A 438 4.78 -8.53 -0.66
C LEU A 438 4.63 -8.15 -2.15
N ASN A 439 3.56 -7.43 -2.48
CA ASN A 439 3.44 -6.74 -3.76
C ASN A 439 4.06 -5.35 -3.63
N LEU A 440 5.07 -5.04 -4.45
CA LEU A 440 5.69 -3.72 -4.57
C LEU A 440 5.28 -3.09 -5.92
N PRO A 441 4.40 -2.08 -5.93
CA PRO A 441 3.90 -1.52 -7.18
C PRO A 441 5.01 -0.83 -7.99
N LEU A 442 5.05 -1.10 -9.30
CA LEU A 442 5.89 -0.40 -10.27
C LEU A 442 5.13 0.81 -10.82
N HIS A 443 5.78 1.98 -10.87
CA HIS A 443 5.10 3.21 -11.26
C HIS A 443 5.47 3.71 -12.66
N THR A 444 6.69 3.47 -13.13
CA THR A 444 7.12 3.88 -14.47
C THR A 444 8.38 3.17 -14.89
N GLN A 445 8.67 3.22 -16.18
CA GLN A 445 9.86 2.65 -16.80
C GLN A 445 10.54 3.65 -17.73
N ASP A 446 11.87 3.60 -17.75
CA ASP A 446 12.76 4.38 -18.62
C ASP A 446 12.28 5.80 -18.91
N LEU A 447 12.34 6.65 -17.90
CA LEU A 447 12.05 8.08 -18.10
C LEU A 447 12.88 8.64 -19.27
N ALA A 448 12.25 9.47 -20.09
CA ALA A 448 12.78 9.98 -21.37
C ALA A 448 12.92 8.92 -22.49
N TRP A 449 12.30 7.75 -22.34
CA TRP A 449 12.14 6.77 -23.40
C TRP A 449 10.77 6.11 -23.39
N ALA A 450 10.50 5.23 -22.41
CA ALA A 450 9.21 4.57 -22.30
C ALA A 450 8.20 5.48 -21.58
N GLY A 451 8.59 6.03 -20.44
CA GLY A 451 7.86 7.08 -19.73
C GLY A 451 8.32 8.50 -20.11
N HIS A 452 7.39 9.46 -20.07
CA HIS A 452 7.74 10.87 -20.18
C HIS A 452 8.34 11.40 -18.87
N THR A 453 9.34 12.28 -18.93
CA THR A 453 10.06 12.78 -17.73
C THR A 453 9.16 13.53 -16.75
N ALA A 454 8.07 14.13 -17.22
CA ALA A 454 7.08 14.83 -16.39
C ALA A 454 6.42 13.91 -15.33
N ALA A 455 6.43 12.60 -15.52
CA ALA A 455 5.87 11.66 -14.54
C ALA A 455 6.70 11.61 -13.23
N ARG A 456 7.98 11.99 -13.26
CA ARG A 456 8.91 11.88 -12.12
C ARG A 456 8.34 12.53 -10.85
N ASP A 457 7.98 13.80 -10.95
CA ASP A 457 7.59 14.57 -9.77
C ASP A 457 6.21 14.17 -9.27
N VAL A 458 5.31 13.76 -10.18
CA VAL A 458 3.99 13.21 -9.82
C VAL A 458 4.13 11.95 -8.97
N ILE A 459 4.99 11.01 -9.38
CA ILE A 459 5.23 9.75 -8.65
C ILE A 459 5.88 10.03 -7.29
N LEU A 460 6.90 10.91 -7.24
CA LEU A 460 7.56 11.27 -5.98
C LEU A 460 6.60 12.01 -5.02
N ASP A 461 5.76 12.91 -5.53
CA ASP A 461 4.76 13.63 -4.74
C ASP A 461 3.70 12.68 -4.18
N GLY A 462 3.15 11.80 -5.03
CA GLY A 462 2.13 10.82 -4.61
C GLY A 462 2.65 9.86 -3.56
N ALA A 463 3.84 9.28 -3.75
CA ALA A 463 4.48 8.41 -2.76
C ALA A 463 4.75 9.14 -1.44
N GLN A 464 5.21 10.39 -1.48
CA GLN A 464 5.44 11.18 -0.27
C GLN A 464 4.15 11.58 0.45
N ALA A 465 3.06 11.83 -0.29
CA ALA A 465 1.77 12.22 0.28
C ALA A 465 1.12 11.08 1.09
N VAL A 466 1.30 9.83 0.67
CA VAL A 466 0.82 8.65 1.40
C VAL A 466 1.90 7.96 2.22
N HIS A 467 3.14 8.46 2.18
CA HIS A 467 4.30 7.90 2.88
C HIS A 467 4.69 6.50 2.40
N GLY A 468 4.58 6.21 1.11
CA GLY A 468 4.87 4.91 0.49
C GLY A 468 6.25 4.81 -0.17
N VAL A 469 6.34 3.98 -1.21
CA VAL A 469 7.52 3.72 -2.03
C VAL A 469 7.31 4.27 -3.45
N ALA A 470 8.26 5.08 -3.95
CA ALA A 470 8.30 5.51 -5.35
C ALA A 470 9.20 4.57 -6.17
N HIS A 471 8.64 3.82 -7.13
CA HIS A 471 9.38 2.80 -7.89
C HIS A 471 9.60 3.21 -9.36
N PHE A 472 10.87 3.32 -9.76
CA PHE A 472 11.33 3.58 -11.13
C PHE A 472 12.12 2.41 -11.71
N LEU A 473 11.79 1.96 -12.92
CA LEU A 473 12.53 0.94 -13.67
C LEU A 473 13.45 1.57 -14.72
N PHE A 474 14.65 1.01 -14.92
CA PHE A 474 15.51 1.32 -16.07
C PHE A 474 16.16 0.08 -16.71
N HIS A 475 16.18 0.04 -18.05
CA HIS A 475 16.83 -1.01 -18.81
C HIS A 475 18.25 -0.63 -19.27
N GLY A 476 19.15 -1.61 -19.28
CA GLY A 476 20.56 -1.42 -19.66
C GLY A 476 20.75 -0.83 -21.07
N PRO A 477 20.07 -1.37 -22.10
CA PRO A 477 20.18 -0.83 -23.46
C PRO A 477 19.82 0.66 -23.55
N HIS A 478 18.87 1.11 -22.72
CA HIS A 478 18.43 2.50 -22.73
C HIS A 478 19.40 3.41 -21.96
N LEU A 479 19.96 2.93 -20.85
CA LEU A 479 21.04 3.64 -20.15
C LEU A 479 22.32 3.74 -20.99
N ASN A 480 22.63 2.73 -21.81
CA ASN A 480 23.80 2.72 -22.69
C ASN A 480 23.61 3.61 -23.93
N LEU A 481 22.50 3.41 -24.66
CA LEU A 481 22.33 3.97 -26.00
C LEU A 481 21.59 5.31 -26.01
N ARG A 482 20.93 5.70 -24.90
CA ARG A 482 20.07 6.89 -24.84
C ARG A 482 20.56 7.85 -23.75
N PRO A 483 21.38 8.85 -24.10
CA PRO A 483 21.83 9.86 -23.15
C PRO A 483 20.69 10.56 -22.37
N PRO A 484 19.50 10.86 -22.96
CA PRO A 484 18.39 11.42 -22.20
C PRO A 484 17.87 10.51 -21.09
N THR A 485 17.77 9.19 -21.34
CA THR A 485 17.31 8.23 -20.34
C THR A 485 18.29 8.09 -19.19
N ARG A 486 19.60 8.03 -19.50
CA ARG A 486 20.65 8.04 -18.47
C ARG A 486 20.61 9.32 -17.64
N ALA A 487 20.41 10.48 -18.27
CA ALA A 487 20.24 11.74 -17.55
C ALA A 487 19.02 11.72 -16.63
N ALA A 488 17.88 11.22 -17.11
CA ALA A 488 16.67 11.10 -16.30
C ALA A 488 16.85 10.16 -15.09
N CYS A 489 17.60 9.06 -15.24
CA CYS A 489 17.98 8.17 -14.13
C CYS A 489 18.79 8.91 -13.05
N LEU A 490 19.77 9.73 -13.44
CA LEU A 490 20.57 10.53 -12.49
C LEU A 490 19.72 11.62 -11.82
N GLU A 491 18.85 12.26 -12.59
CA GLU A 491 17.97 13.33 -12.09
C GLU A 491 16.96 12.81 -11.08
N VAL A 492 16.30 11.67 -11.34
CA VAL A 492 15.38 11.08 -10.35
C VAL A 492 16.12 10.65 -9.09
N ALA A 493 17.32 10.07 -9.21
CA ALA A 493 18.17 9.73 -8.08
C ALA A 493 18.51 10.94 -7.20
N ALA A 494 18.90 12.04 -7.83
CA ALA A 494 19.20 13.30 -7.15
C ALA A 494 17.96 13.93 -6.50
N GLU A 495 16.82 13.91 -7.19
CA GLU A 495 15.58 14.53 -6.73
C GLU A 495 14.97 13.80 -5.54
N ALA A 496 14.90 12.47 -5.58
CA ALA A 496 14.44 11.67 -4.44
C ALA A 496 15.31 11.94 -3.19
N ARG A 497 16.65 12.01 -3.37
CA ARG A 497 17.59 12.34 -2.28
C ARG A 497 17.35 13.75 -1.74
N ARG A 498 17.09 14.73 -2.62
CA ARG A 498 16.76 16.12 -2.21
C ARG A 498 15.50 16.18 -1.35
N ARG A 499 14.52 15.31 -1.63
CA ARG A 499 13.27 15.16 -0.87
C ARG A 499 13.43 14.34 0.42
N GLY A 500 14.62 13.80 0.70
CA GLY A 500 14.88 12.98 1.88
C GLY A 500 14.40 11.53 1.75
N MET A 501 14.12 11.06 0.53
CA MET A 501 13.74 9.68 0.26
C MET A 501 15.01 8.83 0.06
N PRO A 502 15.35 7.92 0.98
CA PRO A 502 16.48 7.03 0.79
C PRO A 502 16.18 6.01 -0.32
N TRP A 503 17.22 5.62 -1.05
CA TRP A 503 17.14 4.57 -2.08
C TRP A 503 17.34 3.20 -1.45
N TRP A 504 16.32 2.35 -1.50
CA TRP A 504 16.35 0.99 -0.97
C TRP A 504 16.12 -0.01 -2.11
N THR A 505 16.75 -1.19 -2.03
CA THR A 505 16.40 -2.32 -2.90
C THR A 505 15.13 -3.03 -2.38
N ALA A 506 14.54 -3.91 -3.19
CA ALA A 506 13.33 -4.64 -2.83
C ALA A 506 13.55 -5.56 -1.60
N THR A 507 14.67 -6.25 -1.50
CA THR A 507 15.10 -7.02 -0.33
C THR A 507 15.16 -6.16 0.93
N ARG A 508 15.65 -4.92 0.84
CA ARG A 508 15.71 -4.01 1.99
C ARG A 508 14.32 -3.56 2.42
N ILE A 509 13.45 -3.23 1.48
CA ILE A 509 12.03 -2.92 1.74
C ILE A 509 11.34 -4.11 2.41
N ASN A 510 11.48 -5.31 1.84
CA ASN A 510 10.92 -6.56 2.36
C ASN A 510 11.41 -6.86 3.78
N SER A 511 12.72 -6.76 4.02
CA SER A 511 13.30 -7.02 5.35
C SER A 511 12.80 -6.03 6.40
N TRP A 512 12.70 -4.74 6.03
CA TRP A 512 12.17 -3.71 6.90
C TRP A 512 10.71 -3.95 7.25
N GLU A 513 9.86 -4.18 6.23
CA GLU A 513 8.42 -4.43 6.40
C GLU A 513 8.18 -5.63 7.34
N ARG A 514 8.88 -6.75 7.11
CA ARG A 514 8.75 -7.95 7.93
C ARG A 514 9.22 -7.75 9.37
N SER A 515 10.35 -7.06 9.56
CA SER A 515 10.84 -6.74 10.91
C SER A 515 9.85 -5.84 11.67
N ARG A 516 9.28 -4.84 10.99
CA ARG A 516 8.25 -3.94 11.55
C ARG A 516 6.99 -4.71 11.97
N ARG A 517 6.56 -5.67 11.16
CA ARG A 517 5.40 -6.54 11.45
C ARG A 517 5.61 -7.48 12.64
N GLY A 518 6.86 -7.75 13.00
CA GLY A 518 7.24 -8.47 14.22
C GLY A 518 7.11 -7.67 15.52
N VAL A 519 6.74 -6.38 15.47
CA VAL A 519 6.66 -5.51 16.66
C VAL A 519 5.23 -5.37 17.19
N VAL A 520 5.03 -5.64 18.47
CA VAL A 520 3.80 -5.36 19.21
C VAL A 520 4.05 -4.20 20.18
N LEU A 521 3.20 -3.18 20.14
CA LEU A 521 3.31 -1.99 21.00
C LEU A 521 2.23 -1.96 22.08
N SER A 522 2.53 -1.33 23.20
CA SER A 522 1.55 -0.94 24.21
C SER A 522 1.98 0.33 24.93
N VAL A 523 1.03 1.06 25.50
CA VAL A 523 1.29 2.24 26.33
C VAL A 523 0.57 2.12 27.67
N GLU A 524 1.20 2.56 28.75
CA GLU A 524 0.60 2.61 30.09
C GLU A 524 0.90 3.97 30.76
N PRO A 525 -0.02 4.51 31.58
CA PRO A 525 0.25 5.69 32.39
C PRO A 525 1.45 5.46 33.32
N HIS A 526 2.32 6.46 33.44
CA HIS A 526 3.48 6.44 34.34
C HIS A 526 3.51 7.74 35.16
N PRO A 527 4.02 7.75 36.42
CA PRO A 527 4.10 8.96 37.23
C PRO A 527 4.81 10.15 36.54
N ASP A 528 5.77 9.85 35.65
CA ASP A 528 6.56 10.83 34.91
C ASP A 528 6.12 11.01 33.44
N GLY A 529 4.96 10.47 33.03
CA GLY A 529 4.42 10.59 31.69
C GLY A 529 3.76 9.30 31.19
N LEU A 530 4.18 8.81 30.02
CA LEU A 530 3.70 7.59 29.40
C LEU A 530 4.83 6.56 29.29
N ALA A 531 4.59 5.34 29.74
CA ALA A 531 5.51 4.23 29.51
C ALA A 531 5.11 3.51 28.22
N VAL A 532 5.99 3.55 27.22
CA VAL A 532 5.85 2.85 25.94
C VAL A 532 6.63 1.55 26.02
N ARG A 533 5.99 0.44 25.63
CA ARG A 533 6.63 -0.88 25.55
C ARG A 533 6.54 -1.39 24.12
N ALA A 534 7.59 -2.09 23.70
CA ALA A 534 7.62 -2.82 22.44
C ALA A 534 8.14 -4.23 22.68
N GLN A 535 7.43 -5.23 22.17
CA GLN A 535 7.92 -6.59 22.04
C GLN A 535 8.23 -6.82 20.56
N ALA A 536 9.47 -7.20 20.23
CA ALA A 536 9.86 -7.43 18.84
C ALA A 536 10.43 -8.84 18.62
N THR A 537 10.06 -9.47 17.51
CA THR A 537 10.67 -10.73 17.07
C THR A 537 12.11 -10.49 16.59
N ASP A 538 12.30 -9.45 15.78
CA ASP A 538 13.58 -9.07 15.17
C ASP A 538 13.92 -7.61 15.49
N PRO A 539 15.20 -7.20 15.45
CA PRO A 539 15.58 -5.81 15.66
C PRO A 539 15.00 -4.88 14.58
N VAL A 540 14.53 -3.70 14.99
CA VAL A 540 14.08 -2.62 14.11
C VAL A 540 14.90 -1.35 14.41
N PRO A 541 16.05 -1.16 13.72
CA PRO A 541 16.92 -0.02 13.97
C PRO A 541 16.29 1.29 13.48
N GLY A 542 16.45 2.36 14.26
CA GLY A 542 15.95 3.69 13.96
C GLY A 542 14.44 3.79 13.91
N ALA A 543 13.70 2.91 14.58
CA ALA A 543 12.24 2.91 14.61
C ALA A 543 11.69 4.26 15.10
N ALA A 544 10.56 4.67 14.52
CA ALA A 544 9.76 5.79 14.97
C ALA A 544 8.44 5.29 15.57
N VAL A 545 8.24 5.49 16.86
CA VAL A 545 6.95 5.21 17.54
C VAL A 545 6.23 6.52 17.78
N LEU A 546 5.05 6.66 17.19
CA LEU A 546 4.20 7.85 17.25
C LEU A 546 3.17 7.69 18.36
N LEU A 547 3.03 8.72 19.19
CA LEU A 547 2.00 8.80 20.22
C LEU A 547 1.02 9.92 19.87
N ALA A 548 -0.24 9.57 19.68
CA ALA A 548 -1.33 10.55 19.59
C ALA A 548 -1.64 11.04 21.00
N VAL A 549 -1.20 12.26 21.34
CA VAL A 549 -1.40 12.85 22.66
C VAL A 549 -2.21 14.14 22.51
N PRO A 550 -3.41 14.27 23.13
CA PRO A 550 -4.32 15.40 22.93
C PRO A 550 -3.75 16.79 23.25
N ASP A 551 -2.68 16.88 24.04
CA ASP A 551 -1.99 18.13 24.41
C ASP A 551 -0.47 17.91 24.52
N ALA A 552 0.16 17.38 23.46
CA ALA A 552 1.61 17.22 23.45
C ALA A 552 2.31 18.56 23.72
N GLY A 553 3.22 18.57 24.71
CA GLY A 553 4.05 19.73 24.96
C GLY A 553 4.93 20.03 23.75
N THR A 554 5.45 21.25 23.66
CA THR A 554 6.35 21.61 22.55
C THR A 554 7.74 20.99 22.67
N SER A 555 8.01 20.19 23.72
CA SER A 555 9.32 19.63 24.02
C SER A 555 9.20 18.30 24.77
N PRO A 556 8.78 17.22 24.07
CA PRO A 556 8.71 15.90 24.68
C PRO A 556 10.11 15.40 25.06
N ILE A 557 10.22 14.62 26.14
CA ILE A 557 11.51 14.15 26.67
C ILE A 557 11.43 12.66 27.00
N VAL A 558 12.43 11.89 26.56
CA VAL A 558 12.67 10.51 27.02
C VAL A 558 13.34 10.56 28.41
N LYS A 559 12.64 10.08 29.45
CA LYS A 559 13.11 10.02 30.83
C LYS A 559 13.84 8.71 31.15
N GLU A 560 13.42 7.63 30.51
CA GLU A 560 13.99 6.29 30.66
C GLU A 560 14.03 5.59 29.29
N GLY A 561 15.07 4.78 29.06
CA GLY A 561 15.36 4.13 27.78
C GLY A 561 16.28 4.97 26.89
N GLU A 562 16.97 4.33 25.94
CA GLU A 562 17.80 5.02 24.95
C GLU A 562 16.93 5.48 23.76
N GLY A 563 17.06 6.76 23.37
CA GLY A 563 16.29 7.34 22.28
C GLY A 563 16.13 8.85 22.40
N SER A 564 15.34 9.44 21.51
CA SER A 564 14.95 10.85 21.54
C SER A 564 13.46 11.01 21.26
N ALA A 565 12.86 12.10 21.73
CA ALA A 565 11.47 12.42 21.45
C ALA A 565 11.35 13.81 20.79
N ARG A 566 10.40 13.97 19.86
CA ARG A 566 10.08 15.26 19.24
C ARG A 566 8.63 15.30 18.76
N ALA A 567 8.07 16.49 18.62
CA ALA A 567 6.80 16.65 17.92
C ALA A 567 7.01 16.52 16.40
N VAL A 568 6.13 15.77 15.72
CA VAL A 568 6.11 15.61 14.26
C VAL A 568 4.69 15.75 13.74
N VAL A 569 4.56 16.01 12.43
CA VAL A 569 3.26 15.97 11.74
C VAL A 569 3.26 14.79 10.76
N ARG A 570 2.23 13.95 10.83
CA ARG A 570 1.98 12.81 9.92
C ARG A 570 0.52 12.83 9.52
N PHE A 571 0.22 12.65 8.23
CA PHE A 571 -1.16 12.76 7.71
C PHE A 571 -1.92 14.02 8.20
N GLY A 572 -1.22 15.14 8.37
CA GLY A 572 -1.79 16.40 8.88
C GLY A 572 -2.08 16.43 10.39
N ARG A 573 -1.78 15.37 11.15
CA ARG A 573 -1.95 15.30 12.63
C ARG A 573 -0.62 15.42 13.34
N THR A 574 -0.65 16.02 14.53
CA THR A 574 0.54 16.15 15.38
C THR A 574 0.69 14.91 16.26
N PHE A 575 1.90 14.37 16.31
CA PHE A 575 2.27 13.24 17.16
C PHE A 575 3.55 13.56 17.94
N VAL A 576 3.75 12.88 19.07
CA VAL A 576 5.07 12.74 19.68
C VAL A 576 5.76 11.52 19.06
N GLU A 577 6.85 11.73 18.34
CA GLU A 577 7.70 10.67 17.78
C GLU A 577 8.80 10.33 18.79
N LEU A 578 8.81 9.08 19.27
CA LEU A 578 9.96 8.42 19.88
C LEU A 578 10.82 7.82 18.78
N THR A 579 12.07 8.29 18.67
CA THR A 579 13.12 7.65 17.89
C THR A 579 13.93 6.73 18.78
N ALA A 580 13.95 5.44 18.47
CA ALA A 580 14.75 4.46 19.20
C ALA A 580 15.06 3.23 18.34
N ASP A 581 16.14 2.53 18.67
CA ASP A 581 16.35 1.17 18.18
C ASP A 581 15.49 0.21 18.99
N ILE A 582 14.63 -0.56 18.32
CA ILE A 582 13.90 -1.65 18.97
C ILE A 582 14.75 -2.90 18.83
N VAL A 583 15.21 -3.47 19.95
CA VAL A 583 15.94 -4.75 19.93
C VAL A 583 14.97 -5.92 20.00
N ALA A 584 15.39 -7.10 19.57
CA ALA A 584 14.60 -8.32 19.75
C ALA A 584 14.31 -8.58 21.23
N GLY A 585 13.06 -8.95 21.54
CA GLY A 585 12.57 -9.11 22.91
C GLY A 585 11.85 -7.86 23.45
N ASP A 586 11.93 -7.68 24.77
CA ASP A 586 11.24 -6.62 25.50
C ASP A 586 12.02 -5.29 25.45
N ASN A 587 11.31 -4.22 25.12
CA ASN A 587 11.82 -2.86 25.12
C ASN A 587 10.89 -1.94 25.94
N ARG A 588 11.44 -0.90 26.57
CA ARG A 588 10.67 0.06 27.36
C ARG A 588 11.28 1.46 27.37
N TRP A 589 10.42 2.45 27.21
CA TRP A 589 10.75 3.87 27.35
C TRP A 589 9.72 4.58 28.23
N VAL A 590 10.14 5.64 28.91
CA VAL A 590 9.22 6.58 29.59
C VAL A 590 9.37 7.93 28.93
N ILE A 591 8.25 8.48 28.44
CA ILE A 591 8.21 9.73 27.70
C ILE A 591 7.30 10.70 28.43
N THR A 592 7.76 11.93 28.63
CA THR A 592 6.88 13.05 28.96
C THR A 592 6.47 13.71 27.64
N PRO A 593 5.19 13.62 27.22
CA PRO A 593 4.72 14.16 25.93
C PRO A 593 4.83 15.67 25.78
#